data_AF-A0A2V4NSE3-F1
#
_entry.id   AF-A0A2V4NSE3-F1
#
_cell.length_a   1.000
_cell.length_b   1.000
_cell.length_c   1.000
_cell.angle_alpha   90.00
_cell.angle_beta   90.00
_cell.angle_gamma   90.00
#
_symmetry.space_group_name_H-M   'P 1'
#
loop_
_entity.id
_entity.type
_entity.pdbx_description
1 polymer ?
#
loop_
_entity_poly.entity_id
_entity_poly.type
_entity_poly.pdbx_seq_one_letter_code
_entity_poly.pdbx_strand_id
1 'polypeptide(L)' 'PERAALLAHERAHLRARHHLFLAAAEYAAVLHPALRRLRGPLGYHLERWADESAARSVGDRALTARAVGRA' A
#
# COMPACT_ATOMS: atom_id res chain seq x y z
N PRO A 1 7.08 0.82 -19.03
CA PRO A 1 6.12 -0.07 -18.36
C PRO A 1 6.32 -0.15 -16.83
N GLU A 2 7.49 -0.60 -16.36
CA GLU A 2 7.78 -0.81 -14.93
C GLU A 2 7.70 0.48 -14.10
N ARG A 3 8.31 1.58 -14.60
CA ARG A 3 8.19 2.91 -13.97
C ARG A 3 6.75 3.43 -13.92
N ALA A 4 5.93 3.10 -14.92
CA ALA A 4 4.52 3.51 -14.94
C ALA A 4 3.70 2.74 -13.89
N ALA A 5 4.00 1.45 -13.68
CA ALA A 5 3.41 0.65 -12.61
C ALA A 5 3.80 1.17 -11.22
N LEU A 6 5.08 1.50 -11.00
CA LEU A 6 5.54 2.12 -9.75
C LEU A 6 4.82 3.45 -9.48
N LEU A 7 4.77 4.35 -10.46
CA LEU A 7 4.05 5.63 -10.30
C LEU A 7 2.54 5.42 -10.06
N ALA A 8 1.94 4.38 -10.65
CA ALA A 8 0.54 4.05 -10.40
C ALA A 8 0.32 3.52 -8.97
N HIS A 9 1.26 2.74 -8.44
CA HIS A 9 1.28 2.25 -7.06
C HIS A 9 1.40 3.42 -6.07
N GLU A 10 2.40 4.30 -6.23
CA GLU A 10 2.57 5.48 -5.37
C GLU A 10 1.33 6.40 -5.40
N ARG A 11 0.75 6.61 -6.59
CA ARG A 11 -0.51 7.37 -6.72
C ARG A 11 -1.67 6.66 -6.02
N ALA A 12 -1.70 5.34 -5.98
CA ALA A 12 -2.73 4.61 -5.25
C ALA A 12 -2.64 4.89 -3.74
N HIS A 13 -1.44 4.91 -3.14
CA HIS A 13 -1.26 5.30 -1.74
C HIS A 13 -1.82 6.69 -1.45
N LEU A 14 -1.55 7.65 -2.33
CA LEU A 14 -2.02 9.03 -2.15
C LEU A 14 -3.54 9.14 -2.32
N ARG A 15 -4.10 8.56 -3.39
CA ARG A 15 -5.55 8.60 -3.67
C ARG A 15 -6.37 7.91 -2.58
N ALA A 16 -5.90 6.76 -2.10
CA ALA A 16 -6.55 6.00 -1.03
C ALA A 16 -6.17 6.49 0.38
N ARG A 17 -5.28 7.50 0.48
CA ARG A 17 -4.83 8.11 1.74
C ARG A 17 -4.25 7.10 2.74
N HIS A 18 -3.47 6.13 2.26
CA HIS A 18 -2.87 5.05 3.08
C HIS A 18 -2.07 5.58 4.28
N HIS A 19 -1.42 6.73 4.14
CA HIS A 19 -0.72 7.42 5.23
C HIS A 19 -1.63 7.73 6.44
N LEU A 20 -2.91 8.05 6.23
CA LEU A 20 -3.85 8.30 7.33
C LEU A 20 -4.20 7.04 8.10
N PHE A 21 -4.27 5.88 7.43
CA PHE A 21 -4.51 4.59 8.08
C PHE A 21 -3.33 4.21 8.97
N LEU A 22 -2.10 4.40 8.48
CA LEU A 22 -0.88 4.17 9.27
C LEU A 22 -0.81 5.11 10.48
N ALA A 23 -1.09 6.41 10.29
CA ALA A 23 -1.15 7.38 11.38
C ALA A 23 -2.22 7.01 12.42
N ALA A 24 -3.41 6.59 11.98
CA ALA A 24 -4.47 6.14 12.87
C ALA A 24 -4.04 4.93 13.72
N ALA A 25 -3.34 3.95 13.12
CA ALA A 25 -2.79 2.81 13.85
C ALA A 25 -1.70 3.22 14.86
N GLU A 26 -0.86 4.19 14.52
CA GLU A 26 0.14 4.75 15.43
C GLU A 26 -0.52 5.45 16.63
N TYR A 27 -1.52 6.30 16.41
CA TYR A 27 -2.23 6.97 17.50
C TYR A 27 -3.06 6.00 18.35
N ALA A 28 -3.71 5.01 17.73
CA ALA A 28 -4.44 3.96 18.45
C ALA A 28 -3.51 3.17 19.40
N ALA A 29 -2.25 2.95 19.00
CA ALA A 29 -1.25 2.30 19.83
C ALA A 29 -0.82 3.12 21.06
N VAL A 30 -1.06 4.44 21.08
CA VAL A 30 -0.89 5.30 22.27
C VAL A 30 -2.04 5.08 23.26
N LEU A 31 -3.27 4.88 22.75
CA LEU A 31 -4.45 4.65 23.58
C LEU A 31 -4.48 3.24 24.18
N HIS A 32 -4.07 2.23 23.42
CA HIS A 32 -4.05 0.85 23.90
C HIS A 32 -2.88 0.04 23.31
N PRO A 33 -1.93 -0.46 24.13
CA PRO A 33 -0.73 -1.15 23.64
C PRO A 33 -0.98 -2.38 22.77
N ALA A 34 -2.07 -3.12 22.99
CA ALA A 34 -2.40 -4.28 22.15
C ALA A 34 -2.66 -3.91 20.67
N LEU A 35 -3.05 -2.66 20.38
CA LEU A 35 -3.32 -2.19 19.01
C LEU A 35 -2.04 -2.01 18.19
N ARG A 36 -0.85 -1.99 18.82
CA ARG A 36 0.46 -1.97 18.12
C ARG A 36 0.59 -3.13 17.13
N ARG A 37 -0.01 -4.27 17.44
CA ARG A 37 0.02 -5.48 16.59
C ARG A 37 -0.72 -5.30 15.28
N LEU A 38 -1.59 -4.29 15.15
CA LEU A 38 -2.31 -4.01 13.91
C LEU A 38 -1.44 -3.33 12.85
N ARG A 39 -0.33 -2.69 13.23
CA ARG A 39 0.53 -1.96 12.29
C ARG A 39 1.04 -2.83 11.13
N GLY A 40 1.55 -4.03 11.46
CA GLY A 40 2.11 -4.95 10.46
C GLY A 40 1.07 -5.44 9.45
N PRO A 41 -0.03 -6.09 9.91
CA PRO A 41 -1.11 -6.53 9.03
C PRO A 41 -1.73 -5.39 8.23
N LEU A 42 -1.95 -4.21 8.84
CA LEU A 42 -2.47 -3.05 8.14
C LEU A 42 -1.52 -2.60 7.02
N GLY A 43 -0.22 -2.46 7.30
CA GLY A 43 0.78 -2.13 6.28
C GLY A 43 0.73 -3.10 5.11
N TYR A 44 0.75 -4.40 5.37
CA TYR A 44 0.65 -5.43 4.33
C TYR A 44 -0.60 -5.26 3.45
N HIS A 45 -1.77 -5.02 4.05
CA HIS A 45 -3.01 -4.85 3.29
C HIS A 45 -3.04 -3.54 2.48
N LEU A 46 -2.41 -2.47 2.96
CA LEU A 46 -2.30 -1.22 2.22
C LEU A 46 -1.38 -1.38 0.99
N GLU A 47 -0.26 -2.10 1.12
CA GLU A 47 0.61 -2.44 -0.01
C GLU A 47 -0.15 -3.28 -1.06
N ARG A 48 -0.85 -4.33 -0.61
CA ARG A 48 -1.67 -5.15 -1.51
C ARG A 48 -2.77 -4.37 -2.19
N TRP A 49 -3.38 -3.40 -1.52
CA TRP A 49 -4.35 -2.51 -2.16
C TRP A 49 -3.68 -1.63 -3.23
N ALA A 50 -2.51 -1.05 -2.94
CA ALA A 50 -1.79 -0.24 -3.90
C ALA A 50 -1.39 -1.06 -5.15
N ASP A 51 -0.86 -2.26 -4.97
CA ASP A 51 -0.53 -3.20 -6.06
C ASP A 51 -1.73 -3.50 -6.96
N GLU A 52 -2.86 -3.85 -6.37
CA GLU A 52 -4.07 -4.19 -7.12
C GLU A 52 -4.64 -2.97 -7.87
N SER A 53 -4.50 -1.78 -7.30
CA SER A 53 -4.90 -0.53 -7.95
C SER A 53 -3.97 -0.15 -9.10
N ALA A 54 -2.67 -0.34 -8.91
CA ALA A 54 -1.67 -0.15 -9.96
C ALA A 54 -1.93 -1.11 -11.12
N ALA A 55 -2.13 -2.40 -10.84
CA ALA A 55 -2.40 -3.42 -11.83
C ALA A 55 -3.66 -3.13 -12.66
N ARG A 56 -4.75 -2.69 -12.02
CA ARG A 56 -5.95 -2.22 -12.73
C ARG A 56 -5.68 -1.00 -13.61
N SER A 57 -4.81 -0.09 -13.18
CA SER A 57 -4.50 1.14 -13.90
C SER A 57 -3.58 0.93 -15.11
N VAL A 58 -2.63 0.00 -15.04
CA VAL A 58 -1.72 -0.32 -16.17
C VAL A 58 -2.24 -1.44 -17.07
N GLY A 59 -3.29 -2.17 -16.67
CA GLY A 59 -3.91 -3.23 -17.47
C GLY A 59 -3.12 -4.54 -17.54
N ASP A 60 -1.98 -4.63 -16.84
CA ASP A 60 -1.13 -5.83 -16.80
C ASP A 60 -0.68 -6.15 -15.36
N ARG A 61 -1.26 -7.23 -14.80
CA ARG A 61 -0.94 -7.76 -13.47
C ARG A 61 0.48 -8.34 -13.40
N ALA A 62 0.96 -8.99 -14.46
CA ALA A 62 2.28 -9.61 -14.50
C ALA A 62 3.39 -8.58 -14.65
N LEU A 63 3.11 -7.47 -15.33
CA LEU A 63 3.99 -6.30 -15.37
C LEU A 63 4.09 -5.63 -13.99
N THR A 64 2.97 -5.47 -13.30
CA THR A 64 2.94 -4.86 -11.97
C THR A 64 3.70 -5.72 -10.96
N ALA A 65 3.48 -7.04 -10.95
CA ALA A 65 4.20 -7.96 -10.07
C ALA A 65 5.72 -7.94 -10.31
N ARG A 66 6.18 -7.85 -11.56
CA ARG A 66 7.62 -7.75 -11.91
C ARG A 66 8.23 -6.42 -11.53
N ALA A 67 7.48 -5.32 -11.65
CA ALA A 67 7.95 -3.99 -11.27
C ALA A 67 8.08 -3.84 -9.75
N VAL A 68 7.11 -4.36 -8.99
CA VAL A 68 7.11 -4.33 -7.52
C VAL A 68 8.16 -5.29 -6.94
N GLY A 69 8.34 -6.48 -7.51
CA GLY A 69 9.34 -7.45 -7.04
C GLY A 69 10.82 -7.10 -7.32
N ARG A 70 11.10 -6.00 -8.04
CA ARG A 70 12.46 -5.49 -8.29
C ARG A 70 12.79 -4.21 -7.51
N ALA A 71 11.80 -3.55 -6.92
CA ALA A 71 12.00 -2.41 -6.03
C ALA A 71 12.42 -2.91 -4.63
#